data_AF-A0A369JHR0-F1
#
_entry.id   AF-A0A369JHR0-F1
#
_cell.length_a   1.000
_cell.length_b   1.000
_cell.length_c   1.000
_cell.angle_alpha   90.00
_cell.angle_beta   90.00
_cell.angle_gamma   90.00
#
_symmetry.space_group_name_H-M   'P 1'
#
loop_
_entity.id
_entity.type
_entity.pdbx_description
1 polymer ?
#
loop_
_entity_poly.entity_id
_entity_poly.type
_entity_poly.pdbx_seq_one_letter_code
_entity_poly.pdbx_strand_id
1 'polypeptide(L)'
;MLNVGEADIGFQIPEVSAPLQPPVLECELLSKLDDYTQPGLYDEEFRALLAEMVRCSCGMVMLKRVHRQHRCSKALLRPIKRQRLDID
;
A
#
# COMPACT_ATOMS: atom_id res chain seq x y z
N MET A 1 -8.00 61.60 12.08
CA MET A 1 -6.75 60.85 12.32
C MET A 1 -7.13 59.58 13.06
N LEU A 2 -7.01 58.42 12.43
CA LEU A 2 -7.47 57.13 12.96
C LEU A 2 -6.39 56.55 13.88
N ASN A 3 -6.75 56.32 15.14
CA ASN A 3 -5.99 55.52 16.09
C ASN A 3 -6.12 54.05 15.70
N VAL A 4 -5.04 53.44 15.20
CA VAL A 4 -4.93 51.99 15.05
C VAL A 4 -4.33 51.47 16.35
N GLY A 5 -5.20 51.14 17.30
CA GLY A 5 -4.81 50.30 18.42
C GLY A 5 -4.65 48.88 17.92
N GLU A 6 -3.43 48.36 17.92
CA GLU A 6 -3.15 46.95 17.69
C GLU A 6 -3.85 46.13 18.78
N ALA A 7 -4.96 45.48 18.42
CA ALA A 7 -5.60 44.50 19.27
C ALA A 7 -4.76 43.22 19.21
N ASP A 8 -3.93 43.01 20.22
CA ASP A 8 -3.22 41.77 20.45
C ASP A 8 -4.23 40.71 20.86
N ILE A 9 -4.70 39.91 19.89
CA ILE A 9 -5.64 38.81 20.13
C ILE A 9 -4.81 37.68 20.73
N GLY A 10 -4.66 37.69 22.06
CA GLY A 10 -4.01 36.63 22.81
C GLY A 10 -4.74 35.30 22.60
N PHE A 11 -4.23 34.48 21.68
CA PHE A 11 -4.65 33.09 21.51
C PHE A 11 -4.14 32.28 22.71
N GLN A 12 -4.96 32.15 23.76
CA GLN A 12 -4.72 31.15 24.80
C GLN A 12 -5.08 29.77 24.24
N ILE A 13 -4.05 28.97 23.96
CA ILE A 13 -4.20 27.56 23.63
C ILE A 13 -4.71 26.85 24.91
N PRO A 14 -5.86 26.16 24.86
CA PRO A 14 -6.32 25.39 26.01
C PRO A 14 -5.29 24.31 26.36
N GLU A 15 -4.85 24.26 27.62
CA GLU A 15 -4.01 23.18 28.11
C GLU A 15 -4.80 21.87 28.01
N VAL A 16 -4.42 21.04 27.04
CA VAL A 16 -4.96 19.69 26.88
C VAL A 16 -4.38 18.84 28.00
N SER A 17 -5.09 18.77 29.13
CA SER A 17 -4.76 17.96 30.30
C SER A 17 -5.09 16.47 30.13
N ALA A 18 -5.17 15.99 28.89
CA ALA A 18 -5.29 14.56 28.66
C ALA A 18 -3.91 13.92 28.91
N PRO A 19 -3.80 12.88 29.76
CA PRO A 19 -2.57 12.11 29.84
C PRO A 19 -2.24 11.62 28.44
N LEU A 20 -1.04 11.97 27.95
CA LEU A 20 -0.49 11.43 26.70
C LEU A 20 -0.63 9.92 26.80
N GLN A 21 -1.47 9.34 25.94
CA GLN A 21 -1.59 7.89 25.88
C GLN A 21 -0.18 7.31 25.74
N PRO A 22 0.14 6.21 26.43
CA PRO A 22 1.44 5.58 26.29
C PRO A 22 1.71 5.37 24.80
N PRO A 23 2.95 5.63 24.33
CA PRO A 23 3.29 5.47 22.93
C PRO A 23 2.95 4.04 22.51
N VAL A 24 1.93 3.91 21.67
CA VAL A 24 1.55 2.64 21.06
C VAL A 24 2.75 2.18 20.26
N LEU A 25 3.19 0.95 20.50
CA LEU A 25 4.33 0.40 19.75
C LEU A 25 3.97 0.40 18.26
N GLU A 26 4.93 0.72 17.38
CA GLU A 26 4.73 0.74 15.92
C GLU A 26 4.05 -0.56 15.44
N CYS A 27 4.46 -1.70 16.01
CA CYS A 27 3.89 -3.01 15.77
C CYS A 27 2.39 -3.10 16.14
N GLU A 28 1.97 -2.52 17.26
CA GLU A 28 0.56 -2.52 17.68
C GLU A 28 -0.30 -1.63 16.79
N LEU A 29 0.26 -0.54 16.25
CA LEU A 29 -0.42 0.31 15.30
C LEU A 29 -0.61 -0.40 13.95
N LEU A 30 0.42 -1.10 13.48
CA LEU A 30 0.38 -1.90 12.25
C LEU A 30 -0.60 -3.08 12.38
N SER A 31 -0.60 -3.80 13.49
CA SER A 31 -1.57 -4.88 13.74
C SER A 31 -3.01 -4.37 13.73
N LYS A 32 -3.28 -3.20 14.34
CA LYS A 32 -4.61 -2.59 14.28
C LYS A 32 -5.00 -2.19 12.86
N LEU A 33 -4.05 -1.68 12.06
CA LEU A 33 -4.31 -1.37 10.65
C LEU A 33 -4.67 -2.63 9.85
N ASP A 34 -3.98 -3.73 10.10
CA ASP A 34 -4.30 -5.03 9.50
C ASP A 34 -5.70 -5.53 9.92
N ASP A 35 -6.17 -5.21 11.13
CA ASP A 35 -7.54 -5.51 11.57
C ASP A 35 -8.60 -4.63 10.86
N TYR A 36 -8.24 -3.38 10.49
CA TYR A 36 -9.12 -2.47 9.75
C TYR A 36 -9.16 -2.76 8.24
N THR A 37 -8.13 -3.38 7.70
CA THR A 37 -8.05 -3.70 6.27
C THR A 37 -7.95 -5.21 6.10
N GLN A 38 -9.03 -5.85 5.62
CA GLN A 38 -9.00 -7.28 5.34
C GLN A 38 -7.84 -7.59 4.37
N PRO A 39 -6.82 -8.35 4.78
CA PRO A 39 -5.66 -8.59 3.94
C PRO A 39 -6.06 -9.49 2.77
N GLY A 40 -6.03 -8.95 1.57
CA GLY A 40 -6.34 -9.68 0.34
C GLY A 40 -7.39 -8.99 -0.51
N LEU A 41 -7.76 -9.66 -1.60
CA LEU A 41 -8.86 -9.25 -2.45
C LEU A 41 -10.06 -10.15 -2.12
N TYR A 42 -11.26 -9.58 -2.09
CA TYR A 42 -12.47 -10.39 -2.14
C TYR A 42 -12.50 -11.20 -3.43
N ASP A 43 -13.21 -12.32 -3.43
CA ASP A 43 -13.32 -13.20 -4.60
C ASP A 43 -13.73 -12.46 -5.88
N GLU A 44 -14.64 -11.49 -5.75
CA GLU A 44 -15.10 -10.66 -6.88
C GLU A 44 -14.00 -9.74 -7.40
N GLU A 45 -13.24 -9.11 -6.51
CA GLU A 45 -12.10 -8.25 -6.85
C GLU A 45 -10.95 -9.05 -7.46
N PHE A 46 -10.71 -10.25 -6.94
CA PHE A 46 -9.74 -11.18 -7.50
C PHE A 46 -10.12 -11.61 -8.91
N ARG A 47 -11.40 -11.96 -9.14
CA ARG A 47 -11.92 -12.28 -10.48
C ARG A 47 -11.83 -11.07 -11.42
N ALA A 48 -12.13 -9.87 -10.95
CA ALA A 48 -11.97 -8.65 -11.72
C ALA A 48 -10.49 -8.42 -12.12
N LEU A 49 -9.56 -8.66 -11.19
CA LEU A 49 -8.12 -8.59 -11.47
C LEU A 49 -7.70 -9.61 -12.53
N LEU A 50 -8.14 -10.87 -12.41
CA LEU A 50 -7.85 -11.91 -13.41
C LEU A 50 -8.41 -11.58 -14.79
N ALA A 51 -9.61 -10.97 -14.86
CA ALA A 51 -10.20 -10.52 -16.11
C ALA A 51 -9.34 -9.44 -16.79
N GLU A 52 -8.58 -8.66 -16.01
CA GLU A 52 -7.64 -7.64 -16.50
C GLU A 52 -6.23 -8.15 -16.74
N MET A 53 -5.95 -9.43 -16.52
CA MET A 53 -4.66 -10.05 -16.83
C MET A 53 -4.63 -10.64 -18.24
N VAL A 54 -3.46 -10.55 -18.87
CA VAL A 54 -3.14 -11.12 -20.18
C VAL A 54 -1.80 -11.84 -20.11
N ARG A 55 -1.72 -12.99 -20.76
CA ARG A 55 -0.48 -13.73 -20.99
C ARG A 55 0.12 -13.33 -22.34
N CYS A 56 1.33 -12.79 -22.32
CA CYS A 56 2.10 -12.54 -23.54
C CYS A 56 2.66 -13.86 -24.10
N SER A 57 2.99 -13.88 -25.39
CA SER A 57 3.62 -15.04 -26.06
C SER A 57 5.00 -15.40 -25.49
N CYS A 58 5.69 -14.48 -24.79
CA CYS A 58 6.93 -14.81 -24.04
C CYS A 58 6.67 -15.58 -22.73
N GLY A 59 5.41 -15.75 -22.33
CA GLY A 59 5.03 -16.47 -21.11
C GLY A 59 4.80 -15.57 -19.89
N MET A 60 5.08 -14.27 -19.96
CA MET A 60 4.78 -13.34 -18.88
C MET A 60 3.29 -13.05 -18.76
N VAL A 61 2.78 -13.07 -17.53
CA VAL A 61 1.42 -12.63 -17.18
C VAL A 61 1.50 -11.21 -16.66
N MET A 62 0.66 -10.33 -17.19
CA MET A 62 0.66 -8.91 -16.84
C MET A 62 -0.72 -8.30 -17.04
N LEU A 63 -0.95 -7.11 -16.48
CA LEU A 63 -2.19 -6.37 -16.71
C LEU A 63 -2.31 -5.93 -18.19
N LYS A 64 -3.53 -5.93 -18.74
CA LYS A 64 -3.84 -5.46 -20.11
C LYS A 64 -3.24 -4.09 -20.41
N ARG A 65 -3.31 -3.16 -19.44
CA ARG A 65 -2.74 -1.80 -19.56
C ARG A 65 -1.23 -1.80 -19.78
N VAL A 66 -0.52 -2.73 -19.14
CA VAL A 66 0.94 -2.89 -19.26
C VAL A 66 1.29 -3.63 -20.54
N HIS A 67 0.45 -4.58 -20.95
CA HIS A 67 0.66 -5.38 -22.17
C HIS A 67 0.81 -4.51 -23.42
N ARG A 68 0.09 -3.39 -23.54
CA ARG A 68 0.21 -2.46 -24.69
C ARG A 68 1.58 -1.82 -24.83
N GLN A 69 2.29 -1.66 -23.71
CA GLN A 69 3.62 -1.04 -23.66
C GLN A 69 4.74 -2.10 -23.60
N HIS A 70 4.37 -3.37 -23.44
CA HIS A 70 5.32 -4.45 -23.35
C HIS A 70 6.01 -4.71 -24.70
N ARG A 71 7.34 -4.57 -24.71
CA ARG A 71 8.17 -5.02 -25.83
C ARG A 71 8.62 -6.45 -25.55
N CYS A 72 8.03 -7.41 -26.26
CA CYS A 72 8.37 -8.81 -26.16
C CYS A 72 9.75 -9.07 -26.76
N SER A 73 10.79 -9.07 -25.92
CA SER A 73 12.01 -9.80 -26.25
C SER A 73 11.68 -11.28 -26.05
N LYS A 74 11.72 -12.09 -27.09
CA LYS A 74 11.49 -13.55 -27.01
C LYS A 74 12.61 -14.29 -26.24
N ALA A 75 13.23 -13.63 -25.26
CA ALA A 75 14.14 -14.25 -24.31
C ALA A 75 13.28 -15.18 -23.44
N LEU A 76 13.21 -16.45 -23.84
CA LEU A 76 12.62 -17.51 -23.04
C LEU A 76 13.43 -17.63 -21.74
N LEU A 77 12.98 -16.95 -20.69
CA LEU A 77 13.50 -17.17 -19.34
C LEU A 77 13.08 -18.58 -18.94
N ARG A 78 14.01 -19.53 -19.05
CA ARG A 78 13.77 -20.89 -18.61
C ARG A 78 13.50 -20.85 -17.11
N PRO A 79 12.40 -21.46 -16.63
CA PRO A 79 12.19 -21.63 -15.20
C PRO A 79 13.40 -22.35 -14.61
N ILE A 80 14.09 -21.72 -13.66
CA ILE A 80 15.09 -22.41 -12.85
C ILE A 80 14.30 -23.45 -12.06
N LYS A 81 14.56 -24.74 -12.32
CA LYS A 81 13.99 -25.82 -11.52
C LYS A 81 14.42 -25.55 -10.08
N ARG A 82 13.46 -25.26 -9.19
CA ARG A 82 13.73 -25.22 -7.75
C ARG A 82 14.20 -26.62 -7.36
N GLN A 83 15.49 -26.76 -7.05
CA GLN A 83 15.98 -27.95 -6.38
C GLN A 83 15.28 -27.98 -5.02
N ARG A 84 14.59 -29.09 -4.70
CA ARG A 84 14.23 -29.36 -3.32
C ARG A 84 15.54 -29.45 -2.56
N LEU A 85 15.73 -28.54 -1.61
CA LEU A 85 16.70 -28.75 -0.55
C LEU A 85 15.98 -29.68 0.42
N ASP A 86 16.32 -30.97 0.39
CA ASP A 86 15.99 -31.86 1.49
C ASP A 86 16.85 -31.40 2.67
N ILE A 87 16.19 -30.95 3.73
CA ILE A 87 16.82 -30.56 4.99
C ILE A 87 16.78 -31.82 5.85
N ASP A 88 17.95 -32.41 6.09
CA ASP A 88 18.16 -33.53 7.03
C ASP A 88 17.98 -33.08 8.50
#